data_AF-A0A101GML1-F1
#
_entry.id   AF-A0A101GML1-F1
#
_cell.length_a   1.000
_cell.length_b   1.000
_cell.length_c   1.000
_cell.angle_alpha   90.00
_cell.angle_beta   90.00
_cell.angle_gamma   90.00
#
_symmetry.space_group_name_H-M   'P 1'
#
loop_
_entity.id
_entity.type
_entity.pdbx_description
1 polymer ?
#
loop_
_entity_poly.entity_id
_entity_poly.type
_entity_poly.pdbx_seq_one_letter_code
_entity_poly.pdbx_strand_id
1 'polypeptide(L)'
;MDGSGNLPNRDLPLSDNAMRVLEERYLFKDGDSKIIETPDEMFWRVARFVATAEEDPSDDTIVKMFHDIMARLDFLPNSPTLMNAGRQGGQLAACFVLPVEDSMEGIFDSLKHMALIHKSGGGTGYNFSKLRPKGDKVSSTNGIASGPISFMGMFDHATEVVMQGGVKARELFRLICEMAWKTGDPGMVFLDKMNKDNALAHLGAITSTNPCVSGDSLIHTVEGPKPARDLCGRRVDLLLNGKRVSSSEAGFFKTGEKPVFRLETREGFSIRLTEDHPILKVSRKTRYREETEWVAAGKLKPGDRIKINDHRSWTDWEGFGTLEEGYIMGLLLGDGTIKKDKTVLSLWVPDTKAAG
;
A
#
# COMPACT_ATOMS: atom_id res chain seq x y z
N MET A 1 -1.48 44.34 6.72
CA MET A 1 -1.03 44.57 8.10
C MET A 1 -2.00 45.54 8.73
N ASP A 2 -2.63 45.18 9.85
CA ASP A 2 -3.08 46.23 10.77
C ASP A 2 -1.81 46.88 11.34
N GLY A 3 -1.81 48.19 11.57
CA GLY A 3 -0.60 48.96 11.91
C GLY A 3 0.06 48.63 13.26
N SER A 4 -0.16 47.43 13.81
CA SER A 4 0.35 46.94 15.09
C SER A 4 1.57 46.02 14.95
N GLY A 5 1.90 45.55 13.73
CA GLY A 5 2.99 44.59 13.50
C GLY A 5 2.65 43.15 13.95
N ASN A 6 1.47 42.93 14.54
CA ASN A 6 0.99 41.60 14.89
C ASN A 6 0.21 40.98 13.73
N LEU A 7 0.36 39.68 13.54
CA LEU A 7 -0.37 38.92 12.53
C LEU A 7 -1.84 38.74 12.97
N PRO A 8 -2.83 38.91 12.07
CA PRO A 8 -4.23 38.73 12.41
C PRO A 8 -4.50 37.23 12.69
N ASN A 9 -4.78 36.89 13.95
CA ASN A 9 -5.06 35.52 14.37
C ASN A 9 -6.45 35.08 13.85
N ARG A 10 -6.49 34.11 12.95
CA ARG A 10 -7.72 33.59 12.35
C ARG A 10 -8.18 32.33 13.08
N ASP A 11 -9.49 32.15 13.19
CA ASP A 11 -10.05 30.90 13.69
C ASP A 11 -9.86 29.80 12.61
N LEU A 12 -9.03 28.81 12.89
CA LEU A 12 -8.63 27.78 11.94
C LEU A 12 -9.48 26.50 12.12
N PRO A 13 -9.93 25.84 11.04
CA PRO A 13 -10.75 24.63 11.10
C PRO A 13 -9.91 23.37 11.44
N LEU A 14 -9.15 23.40 12.53
CA LEU A 14 -8.28 22.31 12.97
C LEU A 14 -8.96 21.41 14.00
N SER A 15 -8.85 20.09 13.81
CA SER A 15 -9.31 19.12 14.81
C SER A 15 -8.36 19.01 16.00
N ASP A 16 -8.85 18.51 17.14
CA ASP A 16 -8.01 18.22 18.32
C ASP A 16 -6.80 17.33 18.00
N ASN A 17 -6.96 16.38 17.08
CA ASN A 17 -5.86 15.51 16.64
C ASN A 17 -4.82 16.29 15.81
N ALA A 18 -5.27 17.19 14.93
CA ALA A 18 -4.38 18.05 14.17
C ALA A 18 -3.59 18.97 15.12
N MET A 19 -4.25 19.53 16.13
CA MET A 19 -3.59 20.35 17.15
C MET A 19 -2.48 19.58 17.89
N ARG A 20 -2.75 18.36 18.35
CA ARG A 20 -1.73 17.52 19.01
C ARG A 20 -0.53 17.23 18.11
N VAL A 21 -0.78 16.90 16.83
CA VAL A 21 0.29 16.63 15.87
C VAL A 21 1.13 17.88 15.61
N LEU A 22 0.49 19.05 15.50
CA LEU A 22 1.17 20.34 15.33
C LEU A 22 2.06 20.67 16.53
N GLU A 23 1.52 20.57 17.74
CA GLU A 23 2.26 20.79 19.00
C GLU A 23 3.45 19.84 19.17
N GLU A 24 3.27 18.58 18.79
CA GLU A 24 4.32 17.57 18.94
C GLU A 24 5.45 17.80 17.93
N ARG A 25 5.13 18.10 16.67
CA ARG A 25 6.08 17.98 15.54
C ARG A 25 6.35 19.23 14.72
N TYR A 26 5.42 20.18 14.64
CA TYR A 26 5.49 21.27 13.65
C TYR A 26 5.75 22.64 14.25
N LEU A 27 5.11 22.95 15.38
CA LEU A 27 5.24 24.25 16.01
C LEU A 27 6.64 24.44 16.58
N PHE A 28 7.22 25.62 16.35
CA PHE A 28 8.50 26.04 16.90
C PHE A 28 8.44 26.04 18.41
N LYS A 29 9.55 25.58 18.98
CA LYS A 29 9.79 25.52 20.42
C LYS A 29 11.05 26.31 20.74
N ASP A 30 11.07 26.91 21.91
CA ASP A 30 12.28 27.52 22.46
C ASP A 30 13.27 26.46 22.97
N GLY A 31 14.39 26.92 23.55
CA GLY A 31 15.41 26.05 24.12
C GLY A 31 14.92 25.15 25.27
N ASP A 32 13.82 25.51 25.91
CA ASP A 32 13.19 24.75 27.00
C ASP A 32 12.02 23.87 26.52
N SER A 33 11.92 23.66 25.20
CA SER A 33 10.87 22.88 24.53
C SER A 33 9.45 23.43 24.70
N LYS A 34 9.30 24.70 25.07
CA LYS A 34 8.00 25.37 25.16
C LYS A 34 7.61 25.89 23.78
N ILE A 35 6.36 25.67 23.38
CA ILE A 35 5.81 26.13 22.10
C ILE A 35 5.76 27.66 22.09
N ILE A 36 6.30 28.27 21.04
CA ILE A 36 6.41 29.74 20.88
C ILE A 36 5.67 30.29 19.66
N GLU A 37 4.99 29.44 18.90
CA GLU A 37 4.14 29.85 17.78
C GLU A 37 2.81 29.09 17.80
N THR A 38 1.76 29.76 17.34
CA THR A 38 0.44 29.18 17.06
C THR A 38 0.38 28.59 15.65
N PRO A 39 -0.60 27.73 15.33
CA PRO A 39 -0.78 27.21 13.98
C PRO A 39 -0.96 28.29 12.90
N ASP A 40 -1.64 29.39 13.23
CA ASP A 40 -1.82 30.51 12.28
C ASP A 40 -0.50 31.26 12.05
N GLU A 41 0.27 31.52 13.11
CA GLU A 41 1.62 32.09 13.02
C GLU A 41 2.57 31.19 12.23
N MET A 42 2.46 29.86 12.38
CA MET A 42 3.18 28.89 11.55
C MET A 42 2.82 29.06 10.07
N PHE A 43 1.53 29.15 9.72
CA PHE A 43 1.11 29.36 8.33
C PHE A 43 1.64 30.68 7.77
N TRP A 44 1.63 31.76 8.56
CA TRP A 44 2.23 33.03 8.15
C TRP A 44 3.73 32.95 7.94
N ARG A 45 4.44 32.26 8.83
CA ARG A 45 5.89 32.00 8.71
C ARG A 45 6.18 31.25 7.41
N VAL A 46 5.45 30.18 7.13
CA VAL A 46 5.62 29.36 5.92
C VAL A 46 5.29 30.18 4.67
N ALA A 47 4.16 30.90 4.65
CA ALA A 47 3.74 31.72 3.52
C ALA A 47 4.77 32.79 3.17
N ARG A 48 5.26 33.53 4.17
CA ARG A 48 6.31 34.56 3.99
C ARG A 48 7.60 33.96 3.46
N PHE A 49 8.04 32.83 4.02
CA PHE A 49 9.29 32.20 3.62
C PHE A 49 9.22 31.67 2.19
N VAL A 50 8.10 31.05 1.78
CA VAL A 50 7.95 30.55 0.40
C VAL A 50 7.84 31.70 -0.59
N ALA A 51 7.14 32.78 -0.23
CA ALA A 51 7.00 33.96 -1.08
C ALA A 51 8.32 34.70 -1.34
N THR A 52 9.41 34.43 -0.59
CA THR A 52 10.71 35.03 -0.91
C THR A 52 11.30 34.55 -2.25
N ALA A 53 10.74 33.49 -2.83
CA ALA A 53 11.13 32.99 -4.15
C ALA A 53 10.41 33.68 -5.32
N GLU A 54 9.39 34.50 -5.04
CA GLU A 54 8.65 35.27 -6.05
C GLU A 54 9.48 36.44 -6.60
N GLU A 55 9.10 36.96 -7.77
CA GLU A 55 9.81 38.07 -8.41
C GLU A 55 9.83 39.35 -7.56
N ASP A 56 8.74 39.62 -6.82
CA ASP A 56 8.67 40.67 -5.81
C ASP A 56 8.38 40.08 -4.41
N PRO A 57 9.43 39.76 -3.64
CA PRO A 57 9.31 39.26 -2.27
C PRO A 57 8.63 40.22 -1.29
N SER A 58 8.42 41.49 -1.67
CA SER A 58 7.75 42.50 -0.85
C SER A 58 6.24 42.58 -1.12
N ASP A 59 5.73 41.83 -2.10
CA ASP A 59 4.30 41.79 -2.41
C ASP A 59 3.52 40.97 -1.35
N ASP A 60 2.96 41.72 -0.41
CA ASP A 60 2.07 41.23 0.64
C ASP A 60 0.81 40.51 0.11
N THR A 61 0.43 40.67 -1.17
CA THR A 61 -0.73 39.97 -1.73
C THR A 61 -0.46 38.49 -1.97
N ILE A 62 0.73 38.12 -2.43
CA ILE A 62 1.09 36.70 -2.65
C ILE A 62 1.23 35.98 -1.30
N VAL A 63 1.87 36.63 -0.31
CA VAL A 63 1.98 36.10 1.05
C VAL A 63 0.59 35.81 1.64
N LYS A 64 -0.35 36.76 1.52
CA LYS A 64 -1.73 36.58 1.98
C LYS A 64 -2.43 35.44 1.24
N MET A 65 -2.22 35.32 -0.07
CA MET A 65 -2.81 34.24 -0.85
C MET A 65 -2.31 32.86 -0.38
N PHE A 66 -1.00 32.69 -0.17
CA PHE A 66 -0.44 31.43 0.34
C PHE A 66 -0.94 31.10 1.75
N HIS A 67 -0.99 32.10 2.63
CA HIS A 67 -1.57 31.94 3.97
C HIS A 67 -3.04 31.51 3.89
N ASP A 68 -3.86 32.20 3.08
CA ASP A 68 -5.30 31.94 2.98
C ASP A 68 -5.60 30.51 2.52
N ILE A 69 -4.86 29.99 1.55
CA ILE A 69 -5.06 28.63 1.02
C ILE A 69 -4.67 27.59 2.10
N MET A 70 -3.61 27.83 2.88
CA MET A 70 -3.25 26.97 4.01
C MET A 70 -4.24 27.06 5.16
N ALA A 71 -4.68 28.27 5.53
CA ALA A 71 -5.62 28.51 6.61
C ALA A 71 -7.01 27.90 6.32
N ARG A 72 -7.41 27.84 5.05
CA ARG A 72 -8.64 27.15 4.60
C ARG A 72 -8.47 25.64 4.45
N LEU A 73 -7.25 25.12 4.56
CA LEU A 73 -6.87 23.73 4.31
C LEU A 73 -7.14 23.27 2.87
N ASP A 74 -7.25 24.21 1.93
CA ASP A 74 -7.38 23.91 0.49
C ASP A 74 -6.08 23.28 -0.05
N PHE A 75 -4.95 23.64 0.56
CA PHE A 75 -3.63 23.07 0.30
C PHE A 75 -2.74 23.19 1.54
N LEU A 76 -1.97 22.14 1.82
CA LEU A 76 -0.87 22.18 2.78
C LEU A 76 0.41 21.71 2.08
N PRO A 77 1.55 22.41 2.26
CA PRO A 77 2.82 21.93 1.76
C PRO A 77 3.29 20.71 2.55
N ASN A 78 4.34 20.04 2.06
CA ASN A 78 4.89 18.84 2.71
C ASN A 78 5.37 19.13 4.16
N SER A 79 5.58 18.07 4.94
CA SER A 79 5.99 18.22 6.34
C SER A 79 7.28 19.01 6.53
N PRO A 80 8.37 18.79 5.77
CA PRO A 80 9.59 19.59 5.92
C PRO A 80 9.39 21.07 5.65
N THR A 81 8.51 21.44 4.71
CA THR A 81 8.19 22.84 4.45
C THR A 81 7.54 23.50 5.67
N LEU A 82 6.53 22.85 6.27
CA LEU A 82 5.87 23.35 7.48
C LEU A 82 6.85 23.46 8.67
N MET A 83 7.68 22.43 8.86
CA MET A 83 8.61 22.31 9.99
C MET A 83 9.84 23.22 9.88
N ASN A 84 10.32 23.50 8.66
CA ASN A 84 11.64 24.10 8.46
C ASN A 84 11.63 25.47 7.77
N ALA A 85 10.52 25.91 7.17
CA ALA A 85 10.43 27.25 6.61
C ALA A 85 10.75 28.33 7.66
N GLY A 86 11.70 29.21 7.37
CA GLY A 86 12.16 30.23 8.31
C GLY A 86 13.21 29.76 9.34
N ARG A 87 13.61 28.48 9.33
CA ARG A 87 14.77 28.02 10.10
C ARG A 87 16.07 28.27 9.34
N GLN A 88 17.13 28.64 10.06
CA GLN A 88 18.46 28.73 9.48
C GLN A 88 18.93 27.35 8.99
N GLY A 89 19.20 27.22 7.70
CA GLY A 89 19.57 25.95 7.07
C GLY A 89 18.40 24.94 6.96
N GLY A 90 17.15 25.41 7.07
CA GLY A 90 15.96 24.57 7.00
C GLY A 90 15.79 23.91 5.62
N GLN A 91 15.69 22.58 5.60
CA GLN A 91 15.43 21.80 4.39
C GLN A 91 13.92 21.72 4.12
N LEU A 92 13.46 22.24 2.98
CA LEU A 92 12.03 22.19 2.60
C LEU A 92 11.67 20.94 1.78
N ALA A 93 12.65 20.27 1.18
CA ALA A 93 12.44 19.07 0.39
C ALA A 93 12.55 17.80 1.24
N ALA A 94 11.59 16.88 1.07
CA ALA A 94 11.52 15.65 1.86
C ALA A 94 12.34 14.49 1.27
N CYS A 95 12.46 14.42 -0.06
CA CYS A 95 12.95 13.24 -0.75
C CYS A 95 13.99 13.61 -1.80
N PHE A 96 15.12 12.90 -1.77
CA PHE A 96 16.24 13.08 -2.69
C PHE A 96 16.56 11.76 -3.37
N VAL A 97 17.03 11.81 -4.62
CA VAL A 97 17.51 10.61 -5.32
C VAL A 97 19.00 10.78 -5.61
N LEU A 98 19.81 9.85 -5.12
CA LEU A 98 21.26 9.86 -5.29
C LEU A 98 21.68 8.81 -6.32
N PRO A 99 22.45 9.20 -7.36
CA PRO A 99 23.02 8.24 -8.31
C PRO A 99 24.21 7.52 -7.67
N VAL A 100 24.27 6.20 -7.75
CA VAL A 100 25.42 5.42 -7.26
C VAL A 100 26.29 5.01 -8.45
N GLU A 101 27.39 5.72 -8.68
CA GLU A 101 28.31 5.42 -9.79
C GLU A 101 29.16 4.17 -9.53
N ASP A 102 29.59 3.49 -10.59
CA ASP A 102 30.37 2.24 -10.52
C ASP A 102 31.87 2.46 -10.25
N SER A 103 32.17 3.19 -9.18
CA SER A 103 33.50 3.40 -8.63
C SER A 103 33.45 3.48 -7.11
N MET A 104 34.57 3.22 -6.43
CA MET A 104 34.62 3.33 -4.97
C MET A 104 34.35 4.77 -4.53
N GLU A 105 34.91 5.74 -5.24
CA GLU A 105 34.70 7.17 -5.02
C GLU A 105 33.22 7.52 -5.16
N GLY A 106 32.56 7.10 -6.25
CA GLY A 106 31.15 7.40 -6.49
C GLY A 106 30.20 6.75 -5.49
N ILE A 107 30.49 5.52 -5.07
CA ILE A 107 29.74 4.82 -4.01
C ILE A 107 29.84 5.57 -2.68
N PHE A 108 31.05 5.96 -2.27
CA PHE A 108 31.27 6.62 -0.98
C PHE A 108 30.86 8.10 -0.99
N ASP A 109 30.93 8.79 -2.13
CA ASP A 109 30.36 10.12 -2.30
C ASP A 109 28.84 10.08 -2.13
N SER A 110 28.17 9.09 -2.72
CA SER A 110 26.73 8.88 -2.54
C SER A 110 26.38 8.60 -1.08
N LEU A 111 27.18 7.78 -0.39
CA LEU A 111 27.00 7.49 1.03
C LEU A 111 27.23 8.73 1.92
N LYS A 112 28.20 9.58 1.56
CA LYS A 112 28.44 10.86 2.22
C LYS A 112 27.26 11.82 2.00
N HIS A 113 26.78 11.95 0.76
CA HIS A 113 25.62 12.79 0.44
C HIS A 113 24.37 12.33 1.17
N MET A 114 24.14 11.01 1.23
CA MET A 114 23.10 10.41 2.04
C MET A 114 23.18 10.88 3.49
N ALA A 115 24.33 10.71 4.14
CA ALA A 115 24.51 11.09 5.53
C ALA A 115 24.23 12.59 5.77
N LEU A 116 24.65 13.45 4.85
CA LEU A 116 24.39 14.90 4.93
C LEU A 116 22.90 15.24 4.74
N ILE A 117 22.22 14.58 3.81
CA ILE A 117 20.78 14.77 3.56
C ILE A 117 19.98 14.29 4.77
N HIS A 118 20.29 13.11 5.30
CA HIS A 118 19.65 12.55 6.49
C HIS A 118 19.90 13.42 7.73
N LYS A 119 21.10 13.97 7.89
CA LYS A 119 21.41 14.96 8.94
C LYS A 119 20.48 16.18 8.87
N SER A 120 20.06 16.58 7.67
CA SER A 120 19.11 17.68 7.46
C SER A 120 17.63 17.27 7.53
N GLY A 121 17.33 15.99 7.83
CA GLY A 121 15.96 15.47 7.91
C GLY A 121 15.33 15.07 6.58
N GLY A 122 16.10 15.05 5.48
CA GLY A 122 15.64 14.56 4.18
C GLY A 122 15.80 13.04 4.07
N GLY A 123 14.88 12.37 3.39
CA GLY A 123 15.01 10.97 2.99
C GLY A 123 15.73 10.83 1.66
N THR A 124 16.36 9.68 1.42
CA THR A 124 17.05 9.40 0.16
C THR A 124 16.60 8.09 -0.49
N GLY A 125 16.56 8.09 -1.82
CA GLY A 125 16.47 6.91 -2.67
C GLY A 125 17.75 6.76 -3.49
N TYR A 126 18.10 5.53 -3.86
CA TYR A 126 19.35 5.24 -4.55
C TYR A 126 19.11 4.41 -5.80
N ASN A 127 19.91 4.65 -6.83
CA ASN A 127 19.93 3.82 -8.03
C ASN A 127 21.22 3.00 -8.08
N PHE A 128 21.15 1.72 -7.68
CA PHE A 128 22.27 0.79 -7.69
C PHE A 128 22.48 0.07 -9.05
N SER A 129 21.64 0.32 -10.06
CA SER A 129 21.68 -0.42 -11.33
C SER A 129 22.97 -0.20 -12.14
N LYS A 130 23.72 0.87 -11.85
CA LYS A 130 25.01 1.13 -12.50
C LYS A 130 26.13 0.25 -11.96
N LEU A 131 26.00 -0.29 -10.75
CA LEU A 131 27.05 -1.08 -10.12
C LEU A 131 27.25 -2.40 -10.85
N ARG A 132 28.52 -2.73 -11.13
CA ARG A 132 28.88 -3.99 -11.77
C ARG A 132 28.47 -5.20 -10.92
N PRO A 133 28.06 -6.32 -11.53
CA PRO A 133 27.58 -7.48 -10.81
C PRO A 133 28.68 -8.15 -9.99
N LYS A 134 28.26 -8.94 -8.99
CA LYS A 134 29.19 -9.78 -8.22
C LYS A 134 29.92 -10.73 -9.16
N GLY A 135 31.24 -10.86 -9.00
CA GLY A 135 32.05 -11.74 -9.84
C GLY A 135 32.77 -11.02 -10.98
N ASP A 136 32.41 -9.77 -11.27
CA ASP A 136 33.03 -9.01 -12.35
C ASP A 136 34.47 -8.58 -12.00
N LYS A 137 35.31 -8.41 -13.01
CA LYS A 137 36.74 -8.14 -12.81
C LYS A 137 36.98 -6.68 -12.46
N VAL A 138 37.76 -6.44 -11.41
CA VAL A 138 38.21 -5.09 -11.06
C VAL A 138 39.61 -4.89 -11.64
N SER A 139 39.69 -4.11 -12.72
CA SER A 139 40.92 -3.89 -13.49
C SER A 139 42.06 -3.30 -12.65
N SER A 140 41.75 -2.45 -11.67
CA SER A 140 42.73 -1.73 -10.86
C SER A 140 43.39 -2.57 -9.76
N THR A 141 42.69 -3.56 -9.19
CA THR A 141 43.17 -4.37 -8.06
C THR A 141 43.39 -5.85 -8.42
N ASN A 142 43.11 -6.22 -9.67
CA ASN A 142 43.06 -7.61 -10.14
C ASN A 142 42.14 -8.51 -9.28
N GLY A 143 41.20 -7.88 -8.57
CA GLY A 143 40.24 -8.51 -7.67
C GLY A 143 38.89 -8.73 -8.35
N ILE A 144 37.94 -9.20 -7.54
CA ILE A 144 36.59 -9.55 -7.97
C ILE A 144 35.60 -8.62 -7.25
N ALA A 145 34.65 -8.06 -8.01
CA ALA A 145 33.61 -7.20 -7.47
C ALA A 145 32.67 -7.97 -6.53
N SER A 146 32.33 -7.37 -5.38
CA SER A 146 31.38 -7.90 -4.41
C SER A 146 29.92 -7.75 -4.86
N GLY A 147 29.66 -6.85 -5.80
CA GLY A 147 28.36 -6.58 -6.41
C GLY A 147 27.46 -5.62 -5.61
N PRO A 148 26.31 -5.22 -6.18
CA PRO A 148 25.46 -4.18 -5.60
C PRO A 148 24.94 -4.50 -4.20
N ILE A 149 24.63 -5.78 -3.91
CA ILE A 149 24.06 -6.20 -2.60
C ILE A 149 24.99 -5.89 -1.43
N SER A 150 26.32 -5.98 -1.60
CA SER A 150 27.25 -5.64 -0.51
C SER A 150 27.23 -4.15 -0.18
N PHE A 151 27.15 -3.31 -1.22
CA PHE A 151 27.08 -1.86 -1.04
C PHE A 151 25.71 -1.43 -0.52
N MET A 152 24.62 -2.05 -0.97
CA MET A 152 23.29 -1.84 -0.37
C MET A 152 23.31 -2.08 1.14
N GLY A 153 24.02 -3.11 1.63
CA GLY A 153 24.20 -3.35 3.06
C GLY A 153 25.00 -2.24 3.78
N MET A 154 25.89 -1.54 3.09
CA MET A 154 26.59 -0.38 3.66
C MET A 154 25.68 0.84 3.80
N PHE A 155 24.86 1.11 2.78
CA PHE A 155 23.86 2.18 2.84
C PHE A 155 22.83 1.89 3.93
N ASP A 156 22.38 0.65 4.04
CA ASP A 156 21.49 0.16 5.09
C ASP A 156 22.06 0.43 6.49
N HIS A 157 23.29 -0.02 6.75
CA HIS A 157 23.93 0.17 8.05
C HIS A 157 24.27 1.65 8.32
N ALA A 158 24.68 2.41 7.32
CA ALA A 158 24.90 3.84 7.48
C ALA A 158 23.59 4.59 7.78
N THR A 159 22.46 4.14 7.23
CA THR A 159 21.13 4.66 7.57
C THR A 159 20.83 4.36 9.04
N GLU A 160 21.11 3.13 9.52
CA GLU A 160 20.97 2.74 10.93
C GLU A 160 21.81 3.62 11.87
N VAL A 161 23.08 3.84 11.54
CA VAL A 161 24.02 4.65 12.33
C VAL A 161 23.62 6.14 12.35
N VAL A 162 23.09 6.66 11.25
CA VAL A 162 22.55 8.04 11.16
C VAL A 162 21.11 8.12 11.73
N MET A 163 20.63 7.04 12.37
CA MET A 163 19.29 6.87 12.95
C MET A 163 18.14 7.03 11.95
N GLN A 164 18.09 6.11 10.99
CA GLN A 164 16.88 5.49 10.45
C GLN A 164 17.19 4.00 10.18
N GLY A 165 16.63 3.08 10.97
CA GLY A 165 17.02 1.65 10.96
C GLY A 165 16.88 0.92 9.60
N GLY A 166 17.65 -0.15 9.41
CA GLY A 166 17.76 -0.90 8.14
C GLY A 166 17.87 -2.45 8.27
N VAL A 167 17.64 -3.18 7.16
CA VAL A 167 17.62 -4.66 7.01
C VAL A 167 18.29 -5.15 5.70
N LYS A 168 19.02 -6.28 5.76
CA LYS A 168 19.70 -6.94 4.62
C LYS A 168 18.75 -7.34 3.48
N ALA A 169 19.01 -6.86 2.26
CA ALA A 169 18.15 -7.04 1.07
C ALA A 169 17.74 -8.50 0.73
N ARG A 170 18.60 -9.50 0.95
CA ARG A 170 18.25 -10.91 0.65
C ARG A 170 17.35 -11.51 1.74
N GLU A 171 17.55 -11.09 2.99
CA GLU A 171 16.66 -11.42 4.10
C GLU A 171 15.35 -10.66 3.95
N LEU A 172 15.38 -9.39 3.52
CA LEU A 172 14.20 -8.58 3.23
C LEU A 172 13.39 -9.16 2.07
N PHE A 173 14.02 -9.55 0.96
CA PHE A 173 13.30 -10.16 -0.16
C PHE A 173 12.74 -11.53 0.23
N ARG A 174 13.50 -12.33 0.98
CA ARG A 174 13.00 -13.60 1.52
C ARG A 174 11.83 -13.35 2.46
N LEU A 175 11.90 -12.33 3.32
CA LEU A 175 10.84 -11.95 4.25
C LEU A 175 9.63 -11.41 3.51
N ILE A 176 9.77 -10.58 2.48
CA ILE A 176 8.69 -10.13 1.61
C ILE A 176 8.03 -11.31 0.93
N CYS A 177 8.80 -12.24 0.36
CA CYS A 177 8.27 -13.46 -0.23
C CYS A 177 7.59 -14.36 0.83
N GLU A 178 8.16 -14.47 2.02
CA GLU A 178 7.64 -15.31 3.11
C GLU A 178 6.38 -14.70 3.74
N MET A 179 6.29 -13.38 3.84
CA MET A 179 5.11 -12.64 4.32
C MET A 179 4.03 -12.57 3.24
N ALA A 180 4.37 -12.25 1.98
CA ALA A 180 3.43 -12.36 0.87
C ALA A 180 2.90 -13.80 0.72
N TRP A 181 3.71 -14.81 1.03
CA TRP A 181 3.29 -16.21 1.10
C TRP A 181 2.42 -16.53 2.33
N LYS A 182 2.79 -16.05 3.52
CA LYS A 182 2.07 -16.33 4.78
C LYS A 182 0.76 -15.57 4.92
N THR A 183 0.71 -14.32 4.47
CA THR A 183 -0.36 -13.35 4.75
C THR A 183 -0.94 -12.69 3.51
N GLY A 184 -0.34 -12.89 2.32
CA GLY A 184 -0.85 -12.29 1.07
C GLY A 184 -0.48 -10.82 0.86
N ASP A 185 0.38 -10.25 1.70
CA ASP A 185 0.83 -8.85 1.69
C ASP A 185 2.32 -8.78 2.13
N PRO A 186 3.17 -7.87 1.60
CA PRO A 186 2.85 -6.79 0.67
C PRO A 186 2.55 -7.27 -0.76
N GLY A 187 1.61 -6.59 -1.43
CA GLY A 187 1.50 -6.66 -2.89
C GLY A 187 2.77 -6.16 -3.59
N MET A 188 3.12 -6.73 -4.74
CA MET A 188 4.36 -6.41 -5.46
C MET A 188 4.07 -5.73 -6.80
N VAL A 189 4.64 -4.55 -7.01
CA VAL A 189 4.39 -3.70 -8.18
C VAL A 189 5.70 -3.50 -8.95
N PHE A 190 5.67 -3.70 -10.26
CA PHE A 190 6.84 -3.55 -11.14
C PHE A 190 6.82 -2.18 -11.82
N LEU A 191 7.47 -1.22 -11.17
CA LEU A 191 7.47 0.20 -11.56
C LEU A 191 8.11 0.44 -12.93
N ASP A 192 9.12 -0.33 -13.27
CA ASP A 192 9.78 -0.35 -14.57
C ASP A 192 8.80 -0.63 -15.72
N LYS A 193 7.90 -1.60 -15.55
CA LYS A 193 6.88 -1.90 -16.56
C LYS A 193 5.77 -0.85 -16.60
N MET A 194 5.34 -0.34 -15.44
CA MET A 194 4.35 0.75 -15.37
C MET A 194 4.85 2.04 -16.04
N ASN A 195 6.15 2.33 -15.91
CA ASN A 195 6.76 3.52 -16.47
C ASN A 195 7.02 3.46 -17.97
N LYS A 196 7.18 2.26 -18.52
CA LYS A 196 7.31 2.07 -19.96
C LYS A 196 6.09 2.59 -20.73
N ASP A 197 4.91 2.53 -20.12
CA ASP A 197 3.62 2.90 -20.72
C ASP A 197 3.03 4.17 -20.06
N ASN A 198 3.86 4.97 -19.38
CA ASN A 198 3.44 6.16 -18.64
C ASN A 198 3.18 7.35 -19.58
N ALA A 199 1.91 7.75 -19.72
CA ALA A 199 1.49 8.89 -20.53
C ALA A 199 2.03 10.25 -20.03
N LEU A 200 2.48 10.32 -18.78
CA LEU A 200 3.09 11.49 -18.15
C LEU A 200 4.61 11.32 -17.97
N ALA A 201 5.26 10.43 -18.73
CA ALA A 201 6.69 10.13 -18.60
C ALA A 201 7.59 11.38 -18.69
N HIS A 202 7.15 12.42 -19.41
CA HIS A 202 7.83 13.71 -19.51
C HIS A 202 7.81 14.53 -18.21
N LEU A 203 6.86 14.24 -17.30
CA LEU A 203 6.76 14.84 -15.96
C LEU A 203 7.37 13.95 -14.87
N GLY A 204 7.62 12.68 -15.17
CA GLY A 204 8.28 11.74 -14.26
C GLY A 204 7.59 10.39 -14.19
N ALA A 205 8.18 9.50 -13.40
CA ALA A 205 7.81 8.10 -13.33
C ALA A 205 6.74 7.79 -12.25
N ILE A 206 5.78 6.90 -12.55
CA ILE A 206 4.76 6.36 -11.61
C ILE A 206 5.43 5.44 -10.57
N THR A 207 4.97 5.50 -9.30
CA THR A 207 5.60 4.80 -8.16
C THR A 207 4.69 3.93 -7.25
N SER A 208 3.34 3.83 -7.41
CA SER A 208 2.44 2.96 -6.58
C SER A 208 0.99 2.66 -7.16
N THR A 209 0.14 1.79 -6.53
CA THR A 209 -1.26 1.37 -6.96
C THR A 209 -2.29 1.03 -5.82
N ASN A 210 -3.61 0.85 -6.09
CA ASN A 210 -4.68 0.36 -5.15
C ASN A 210 -5.77 -0.57 -5.79
N PRO A 211 -6.34 -1.61 -5.11
CA PRO A 211 -7.38 -2.49 -5.68
C PRO A 211 -8.85 -2.07 -5.40
N CYS A 212 -9.78 -2.38 -6.33
CA CYS A 212 -11.22 -2.06 -6.25
C CYS A 212 -12.13 -3.28 -6.61
N VAL A 213 -13.34 -3.35 -6.05
CA VAL A 213 -14.42 -4.32 -6.38
C VAL A 213 -15.75 -3.60 -6.69
N SER A 214 -16.70 -4.27 -7.37
CA SER A 214 -18.02 -3.70 -7.65
C SER A 214 -18.96 -3.79 -6.44
N GLY A 215 -19.92 -2.86 -6.34
CA GLY A 215 -20.78 -2.75 -5.14
C GLY A 215 -21.72 -3.94 -4.90
N ASP A 216 -22.07 -4.68 -5.93
CA ASP A 216 -22.92 -5.88 -5.84
C ASP A 216 -22.14 -7.18 -5.65
N SER A 217 -20.81 -7.15 -5.74
CA SER A 217 -19.97 -8.30 -5.48
C SER A 217 -20.23 -8.83 -4.08
N LEU A 218 -20.61 -10.10 -3.96
CA LEU A 218 -20.78 -10.75 -2.67
C LEU A 218 -19.42 -11.04 -2.07
N ILE A 219 -19.20 -10.53 -0.87
CA ILE A 219 -18.01 -10.73 -0.06
C ILE A 219 -18.36 -11.72 1.05
N HIS A 220 -17.56 -12.77 1.20
CA HIS A 220 -17.73 -13.74 2.26
C HIS A 220 -17.33 -13.11 3.61
N THR A 221 -18.33 -12.89 4.47
CA THR A 221 -18.13 -12.44 5.86
C THR A 221 -18.36 -13.59 6.82
N VAL A 222 -17.99 -13.41 8.09
CA VAL A 222 -18.29 -14.38 9.15
C VAL A 222 -19.80 -14.57 9.39
N GLU A 223 -20.62 -13.59 9.01
CA GLU A 223 -22.09 -13.64 9.07
C GLU A 223 -22.71 -14.20 7.76
N GLY A 224 -21.88 -14.72 6.86
CA GLY A 224 -22.27 -15.16 5.52
C GLY A 224 -21.99 -14.13 4.42
N PRO A 225 -22.34 -14.43 3.15
CA PRO A 225 -22.08 -13.52 2.04
C PRO A 225 -22.88 -12.22 2.14
N LYS A 226 -22.22 -11.07 1.96
CA LYS A 226 -22.86 -9.73 1.94
C LYS A 226 -22.37 -8.93 0.72
N PRO A 227 -23.24 -8.14 0.06
CA PRO A 227 -22.81 -7.24 -1.02
C PRO A 227 -21.77 -6.23 -0.53
N ALA A 228 -20.74 -5.94 -1.34
CA ALA A 228 -19.66 -5.03 -0.97
C ALA A 228 -20.15 -3.62 -0.58
N ARG A 229 -21.23 -3.13 -1.20
CA ARG A 229 -21.86 -1.85 -0.84
C ARG A 229 -22.42 -1.81 0.59
N ASP A 230 -22.83 -2.94 1.14
CA ASP A 230 -23.40 -3.06 2.49
C ASP A 230 -22.29 -3.19 3.57
N LEU A 231 -21.04 -3.25 3.11
CA LEU A 231 -19.83 -3.39 3.92
C LEU A 231 -19.02 -2.08 3.97
N CYS A 232 -19.49 -1.02 3.31
CA CYS A 232 -18.79 0.25 3.26
C CYS A 232 -18.87 1.02 4.59
N GLY A 233 -17.77 1.69 4.96
CA GLY A 233 -17.73 2.64 6.08
C GLY A 233 -17.76 2.01 7.47
N ARG A 234 -17.48 0.71 7.58
CA ARG A 234 -17.42 0.00 8.86
C ARG A 234 -16.42 -1.14 8.80
N ARG A 235 -15.85 -1.49 9.96
CA ARG A 235 -15.06 -2.71 10.11
C ARG A 235 -15.89 -3.95 9.79
N VAL A 236 -15.29 -4.90 9.08
CA VAL A 236 -15.94 -6.16 8.68
C VAL A 236 -15.00 -7.33 8.94
N ASP A 237 -15.57 -8.40 9.50
CA ASP A 237 -14.90 -9.68 9.61
C ASP A 237 -15.18 -10.56 8.40
N LEU A 238 -14.11 -10.85 7.66
CA LEU A 238 -14.11 -11.62 6.43
C LEU A 238 -13.76 -13.08 6.71
N LEU A 239 -14.29 -13.97 5.86
CA LEU A 239 -13.91 -15.37 5.85
C LEU A 239 -13.10 -15.66 4.60
N LEU A 240 -11.80 -15.94 4.75
CA LEU A 240 -10.88 -16.20 3.64
C LEU A 240 -10.22 -17.57 3.83
N ASN A 241 -10.48 -18.51 2.92
CA ASN A 241 -9.95 -19.89 2.97
C ASN A 241 -10.10 -20.55 4.34
N GLY A 242 -11.28 -20.40 4.92
CA GLY A 242 -11.65 -20.91 6.24
C GLY A 242 -10.95 -20.24 7.43
N LYS A 243 -10.40 -19.03 7.26
CA LYS A 243 -9.85 -18.21 8.35
C LYS A 243 -10.61 -16.89 8.47
N ARG A 244 -10.88 -16.47 9.72
CA ARG A 244 -11.38 -15.14 10.03
C ARG A 244 -10.28 -14.09 9.84
N VAL A 245 -10.56 -13.04 9.10
CA VAL A 245 -9.68 -11.89 8.87
C VAL A 245 -10.49 -10.60 9.03
N SER A 246 -10.08 -9.70 9.92
CA SER A 246 -10.75 -8.39 10.08
C SER A 246 -10.20 -7.36 9.10
N SER A 247 -11.08 -6.56 8.50
CA SER A 247 -10.68 -5.32 7.83
C SER A 247 -10.18 -4.26 8.82
N SER A 248 -9.66 -3.15 8.30
CA SER A 248 -9.46 -1.93 9.09
C SER A 248 -10.79 -1.32 9.55
N GLU A 249 -10.72 -0.34 10.46
CA GLU A 249 -11.90 0.36 11.01
C GLU A 249 -12.77 1.03 9.94
N ALA A 250 -12.14 1.57 8.88
CA ALA A 250 -12.84 2.18 7.77
C ALA A 250 -13.51 1.16 6.82
N GLY A 251 -13.07 -0.10 6.85
CA GLY A 251 -13.57 -1.17 5.98
C GLY A 251 -13.50 -0.86 4.49
N PHE A 252 -14.57 -1.21 3.77
CA PHE A 252 -14.70 -0.93 2.34
C PHE A 252 -15.13 0.53 2.11
N PHE A 253 -14.80 1.09 0.95
CA PHE A 253 -15.19 2.46 0.57
C PHE A 253 -15.56 2.56 -0.90
N LYS A 254 -16.47 3.48 -1.23
CA LYS A 254 -16.93 3.71 -2.61
C LYS A 254 -15.86 4.49 -3.38
N THR A 255 -15.39 3.94 -4.49
CA THR A 255 -14.34 4.55 -5.33
C THR A 255 -14.86 5.22 -6.60
N GLY A 256 -16.14 5.02 -6.96
CA GLY A 256 -16.78 5.64 -8.12
C GLY A 256 -17.69 4.67 -8.89
N GLU A 257 -18.11 5.08 -10.08
CA GLU A 257 -18.88 4.27 -11.02
C GLU A 257 -18.02 3.95 -12.24
N LYS A 258 -17.95 2.67 -12.63
CA LYS A 258 -17.06 2.18 -13.69
C LYS A 258 -17.75 1.09 -14.53
N PRO A 259 -17.38 0.91 -15.80
CA PRO A 259 -17.76 -0.26 -16.58
C PRO A 259 -17.27 -1.56 -15.91
N VAL A 260 -18.09 -2.60 -15.95
CA VAL A 260 -17.78 -3.91 -15.36
C VAL A 260 -18.01 -5.04 -16.37
N PHE A 261 -17.18 -6.07 -16.26
CA PHE A 261 -17.29 -7.34 -16.97
C PHE A 261 -18.08 -8.32 -16.11
N ARG A 262 -18.86 -9.19 -16.76
CA ARG A 262 -19.47 -10.36 -16.11
C ARG A 262 -18.59 -11.57 -16.41
N LEU A 263 -17.99 -12.12 -15.37
CA LEU A 263 -17.33 -13.42 -15.42
C LEU A 263 -18.35 -14.49 -15.04
N GLU A 264 -18.45 -15.55 -15.85
CA GLU A 264 -19.35 -16.68 -15.61
C GLU A 264 -18.61 -17.99 -15.86
N THR A 265 -18.71 -18.93 -14.92
CA THR A 265 -18.17 -20.28 -15.08
C THR A 265 -19.22 -21.21 -15.68
N ARG A 266 -18.76 -22.28 -16.33
CA ARG A 266 -19.66 -23.30 -16.89
C ARG A 266 -20.53 -23.96 -15.81
N GLU A 267 -20.00 -24.05 -14.59
CA GLU A 267 -20.68 -24.58 -13.41
C GLU A 267 -21.71 -23.60 -12.82
N GLY A 268 -21.91 -22.42 -13.42
CA GLY A 268 -22.98 -21.47 -13.07
C GLY A 268 -22.60 -20.39 -12.06
N PHE A 269 -21.34 -20.31 -11.63
CA PHE A 269 -20.88 -19.22 -10.76
C PHE A 269 -20.66 -17.95 -11.59
N SER A 270 -21.10 -16.80 -11.07
CA SER A 270 -20.90 -15.52 -11.76
C SER A 270 -20.53 -14.39 -10.80
N ILE A 271 -19.76 -13.43 -11.31
CA ILE A 271 -19.37 -12.22 -10.59
C ILE A 271 -19.20 -11.06 -11.58
N ARG A 272 -19.51 -9.83 -11.13
CA ARG A 272 -19.21 -8.58 -11.83
C ARG A 272 -17.99 -7.90 -11.24
N LEU A 273 -17.11 -7.40 -12.10
CA LEU A 273 -15.83 -6.81 -11.70
C LEU A 273 -15.24 -5.93 -12.81
N THR A 274 -14.30 -5.05 -12.47
CA THR A 274 -13.60 -4.21 -13.46
C THR A 274 -12.63 -5.04 -14.30
N GLU A 275 -12.24 -4.53 -15.47
CA GLU A 275 -11.35 -5.22 -16.41
C GLU A 275 -10.01 -5.64 -15.80
N ASP A 276 -9.47 -4.78 -14.94
CA ASP A 276 -8.18 -4.90 -14.27
C ASP A 276 -8.21 -5.76 -13.01
N HIS A 277 -9.40 -6.14 -12.54
CA HIS A 277 -9.54 -6.88 -11.29
C HIS A 277 -8.83 -8.24 -11.38
N PRO A 278 -7.92 -8.56 -10.42
CA PRO A 278 -7.15 -9.78 -10.46
C PRO A 278 -8.01 -11.00 -10.10
N ILE A 279 -8.05 -11.98 -10.99
CA ILE A 279 -8.70 -13.27 -10.81
C ILE A 279 -7.62 -14.35 -10.73
N LEU A 280 -7.76 -15.28 -9.79
CA LEU A 280 -6.83 -16.39 -9.62
C LEU A 280 -7.12 -17.48 -10.66
N LYS A 281 -6.36 -17.48 -11.76
CA LYS A 281 -6.43 -18.47 -12.83
C LYS A 281 -5.55 -19.67 -12.49
N VAL A 282 -6.01 -20.86 -12.87
CA VAL A 282 -5.21 -22.09 -12.81
C VAL A 282 -4.34 -22.15 -14.07
N SER A 283 -3.04 -21.88 -13.94
CA SER A 283 -2.08 -21.88 -15.05
C SER A 283 -1.71 -23.30 -15.47
N ARG A 284 -1.62 -24.22 -14.50
CA ARG A 284 -1.31 -25.62 -14.76
C ARG A 284 -1.99 -26.53 -13.75
N LYS A 285 -2.66 -27.58 -14.24
CA LYS A 285 -3.26 -28.61 -13.39
C LYS A 285 -2.78 -29.99 -13.80
N THR A 286 -2.10 -30.67 -12.89
CA THR A 286 -1.74 -32.09 -12.98
C THR A 286 -2.48 -32.86 -11.90
N ARG A 287 -2.33 -34.19 -11.87
CA ARG A 287 -2.93 -35.03 -10.82
C ARG A 287 -2.43 -34.67 -9.41
N TYR A 288 -1.19 -34.18 -9.28
CA TYR A 288 -0.54 -33.96 -7.97
C TYR A 288 -0.21 -32.50 -7.68
N ARG A 289 -0.38 -31.61 -8.66
CA ARG A 289 0.03 -30.20 -8.55
C ARG A 289 -0.92 -29.31 -9.31
N GLU A 290 -1.38 -28.27 -8.62
CA GLU A 290 -2.14 -27.16 -9.19
C GLU A 290 -1.31 -25.89 -9.00
N GLU A 291 -0.98 -25.23 -10.10
CA GLU A 291 -0.29 -23.94 -10.13
C GLU A 291 -1.31 -22.88 -10.52
N THR A 292 -1.21 -21.73 -9.85
CA THR A 292 -2.13 -20.61 -10.04
C THR A 292 -1.37 -19.32 -10.30
N GLU A 293 -2.00 -18.43 -11.05
CA GLU A 293 -1.49 -17.10 -11.35
C GLU A 293 -2.61 -16.07 -11.25
N TRP A 294 -2.27 -14.86 -10.83
CA TRP A 294 -3.20 -13.73 -10.84
C TRP A 294 -3.25 -13.13 -12.23
N VAL A 295 -4.44 -13.04 -12.81
CA VAL A 295 -4.66 -12.50 -14.16
C VAL A 295 -5.79 -11.49 -14.10
N ALA A 296 -5.60 -10.32 -14.72
CA ALA A 296 -6.66 -9.34 -14.88
C ALA A 296 -7.86 -9.95 -15.61
N ALA A 297 -9.07 -9.67 -15.16
CA ALA A 297 -10.28 -10.27 -15.69
C ALA A 297 -10.48 -10.10 -17.20
N GLY A 298 -10.13 -8.93 -17.74
CA GLY A 298 -10.19 -8.66 -19.19
C GLY A 298 -9.24 -9.53 -20.02
N LYS A 299 -8.26 -10.19 -19.40
CA LYS A 299 -7.31 -11.10 -20.06
C LYS A 299 -7.74 -12.57 -20.01
N LEU A 300 -8.82 -12.89 -19.30
CA LEU A 300 -9.36 -14.24 -19.26
C LEU A 300 -9.98 -14.61 -20.60
N LYS A 301 -9.82 -15.87 -20.99
CA LYS A 301 -10.41 -16.43 -22.21
C LYS A 301 -11.42 -17.51 -21.85
N PRO A 302 -12.50 -17.68 -22.63
CA PRO A 302 -13.39 -18.83 -22.47
C PRO A 302 -12.61 -20.15 -22.43
N GLY A 303 -12.88 -20.98 -21.42
CA GLY A 303 -12.15 -22.22 -21.17
C GLY A 303 -11.01 -22.10 -20.14
N ASP A 304 -10.62 -20.89 -19.75
CA ASP A 304 -9.74 -20.69 -18.60
C ASP A 304 -10.40 -21.22 -17.32
N ARG A 305 -9.60 -21.92 -16.51
CA ARG A 305 -10.03 -22.40 -15.21
C ARG A 305 -9.64 -21.39 -14.15
N ILE A 306 -10.58 -21.05 -13.28
CA ILE A 306 -10.34 -20.15 -12.16
C ILE A 306 -10.48 -20.90 -10.84
N LYS A 307 -9.79 -20.43 -9.83
CA LYS A 307 -9.87 -20.99 -8.48
C LYS A 307 -11.01 -20.32 -7.72
N ILE A 308 -11.90 -21.13 -7.18
CA ILE A 308 -12.95 -20.69 -6.27
C ILE A 308 -12.42 -20.87 -4.84
N ASN A 309 -12.77 -19.93 -3.96
CA ASN A 309 -12.42 -20.03 -2.55
C ASN A 309 -12.91 -21.34 -1.93
N ASP A 310 -12.12 -21.87 -1.00
CA ASP A 310 -12.44 -23.09 -0.26
C ASP A 310 -12.66 -22.77 1.21
N HIS A 311 -13.92 -22.80 1.64
CA HIS A 311 -14.31 -22.52 3.03
C HIS A 311 -14.53 -23.79 3.85
N ARG A 312 -14.23 -24.99 3.32
CA ARG A 312 -14.56 -26.27 3.98
C ARG A 312 -13.93 -26.47 5.36
N SER A 313 -12.81 -25.79 5.63
CA SER A 313 -12.15 -25.85 6.94
C SER A 313 -12.79 -24.96 8.01
N TRP A 314 -13.76 -24.11 7.64
CA TRP A 314 -14.53 -23.32 8.59
C TRP A 314 -15.86 -24.02 8.87
N THR A 315 -15.94 -24.69 10.02
CA THR A 315 -17.12 -25.43 10.46
C THR A 315 -17.91 -24.70 11.53
N ASP A 316 -17.37 -23.60 12.08
CA ASP A 316 -17.98 -22.85 13.16
C ASP A 316 -19.01 -21.85 12.60
N TRP A 317 -20.27 -22.29 12.57
CA TRP A 317 -21.43 -21.50 12.15
C TRP A 317 -22.39 -21.38 13.34
N GLU A 318 -22.46 -20.19 13.94
CA GLU A 318 -23.40 -19.88 15.05
C GLU A 318 -24.79 -19.45 14.53
N GLY A 319 -25.00 -19.47 13.21
CA GLY A 319 -26.26 -19.11 12.59
C GLY A 319 -27.31 -20.22 12.68
N PHE A 320 -28.37 -20.11 11.87
CA PHE A 320 -29.44 -21.11 11.81
C PHE A 320 -28.94 -22.41 11.17
N GLY A 321 -29.23 -23.55 11.82
CA GLY A 321 -28.96 -24.90 11.35
C GLY A 321 -27.59 -25.47 11.77
N THR A 322 -27.43 -26.79 11.76
CA THR A 322 -26.17 -27.48 12.06
C THR A 322 -25.38 -27.86 10.79
N LEU A 323 -24.10 -28.23 10.96
CA LEU A 323 -23.28 -28.78 9.87
C LEU A 323 -23.95 -30.01 9.24
N GLU A 324 -24.51 -30.90 10.05
CA GLU A 324 -25.20 -32.11 9.62
C GLU A 324 -26.46 -31.77 8.83
N GLU A 325 -27.25 -30.80 9.29
CA GLU A 325 -28.44 -30.33 8.57
C GLU A 325 -28.07 -29.68 7.23
N GLY A 326 -27.04 -28.84 7.21
CA GLY A 326 -26.52 -28.22 5.99
C GLY A 326 -25.95 -29.25 5.01
N TYR A 327 -25.23 -30.27 5.52
CA TYR A 327 -24.71 -31.37 4.73
C TYR A 327 -25.83 -32.22 4.13
N ILE A 328 -26.85 -32.57 4.92
CA ILE A 328 -28.04 -33.30 4.46
C ILE A 328 -28.79 -32.47 3.42
N MET A 329 -29.01 -31.18 3.65
CA MET A 329 -29.64 -30.28 2.67
C MET A 329 -28.84 -30.23 1.36
N GLY A 330 -27.52 -30.11 1.43
CA GLY A 330 -26.64 -30.14 0.25
C GLY A 330 -26.76 -31.44 -0.53
N LEU A 331 -26.77 -32.58 0.17
CA LEU A 331 -26.97 -33.89 -0.46
C LEU A 331 -28.35 -34.01 -1.11
N LEU A 332 -29.41 -33.51 -0.45
CA LEU A 332 -30.77 -33.53 -0.97
C LEU A 332 -30.94 -32.64 -2.20
N LEU A 333 -30.23 -31.51 -2.27
CA LEU A 333 -30.28 -30.58 -3.41
C LEU A 333 -29.42 -31.04 -4.60
N GLY A 334 -28.28 -31.69 -4.33
CA GLY A 334 -27.33 -32.11 -5.37
C GLY A 334 -27.63 -33.49 -5.96
N ASP A 335 -27.54 -34.53 -5.13
CA ASP A 335 -27.48 -35.95 -5.56
C ASP A 335 -28.55 -36.84 -4.90
N GLY A 336 -29.47 -36.22 -4.15
CA GLY A 336 -30.54 -36.87 -3.41
C GLY A 336 -31.89 -36.76 -4.10
N THR A 337 -32.84 -37.61 -3.70
CA THR A 337 -34.24 -37.50 -4.14
C THR A 337 -35.17 -37.85 -3.00
N ILE A 338 -36.09 -36.94 -2.67
CA ILE A 338 -37.18 -37.18 -1.72
C ILE A 338 -38.38 -37.69 -2.51
N LYS A 339 -38.84 -38.90 -2.18
CA LYS A 339 -40.10 -39.49 -2.66
C LYS A 339 -41.06 -39.60 -1.47
N LYS A 340 -42.36 -39.74 -1.75
CA LYS A 340 -43.42 -39.80 -0.71
C LYS A 340 -43.19 -40.89 0.34
N ASP A 341 -42.52 -41.98 -0.04
CA ASP A 341 -42.30 -43.19 0.75
C ASP A 341 -40.83 -43.40 1.17
N LYS A 342 -39.89 -42.65 0.57
CA LYS A 342 -38.46 -42.81 0.87
C LYS A 342 -37.62 -41.60 0.45
N THR A 343 -36.53 -41.40 1.19
CA THR A 343 -35.45 -40.48 0.83
C THR A 343 -34.26 -41.30 0.37
N VAL A 344 -33.73 -41.00 -0.83
CA VAL A 344 -32.51 -41.63 -1.35
C VAL A 344 -31.40 -40.59 -1.34
N LEU A 345 -30.29 -40.90 -0.67
CA LEU A 345 -29.06 -40.10 -0.66
C LEU A 345 -27.94 -40.92 -1.28
N SER A 346 -27.26 -40.35 -2.27
CA SER A 346 -26.09 -40.98 -2.89
C SER A 346 -24.83 -40.44 -2.21
N LEU A 347 -24.14 -41.28 -1.43
CA LEU A 347 -22.92 -40.91 -0.72
C LEU A 347 -21.70 -41.52 -1.40
N TRP A 348 -20.65 -40.73 -1.60
CA TRP A 348 -19.34 -41.21 -2.04
C TRP A 348 -18.39 -41.19 -0.84
N VAL A 349 -18.02 -42.37 -0.33
CA VAL A 349 -17.17 -42.52 0.86
C VAL A 349 -15.77 -42.98 0.41
N PRO A 350 -14.73 -42.14 0.49
CA PRO A 350 -13.36 -42.58 0.25
C PRO A 350 -12.89 -43.35 1.50
N ASP A 351 -12.52 -44.62 1.33
CA ASP A 351 -11.94 -45.53 2.34
C ASP A 351 -12.86 -46.16 3.41
N THR A 352 -13.95 -46.81 2.99
CA THR A 352 -14.41 -48.01 3.72
C THR A 352 -13.73 -49.25 3.14
N LYS A 353 -12.72 -49.79 3.83
CA LYS A 353 -12.48 -51.24 3.78
C LYS A 353 -13.79 -51.90 4.18
N ALA A 354 -14.35 -52.72 3.30
CA ALA A 354 -15.38 -53.66 3.68
C ALA A 354 -14.85 -54.51 4.84
N ALA A 355 -15.39 -54.29 6.04
CA ALA A 355 -15.47 -55.33 7.05
C ALA A 355 -16.79 -56.06 6.80
N GLY A 356 -16.72 -57.40 6.83
CA GLY A 356 -17.80 -58.30 6.43
C GLY A 356 -19.08 -58.21 7.26
#